data_AF-A0A7D6VGA1-F1
#
_entry.id   AF-A0A7D6VGA1-F1
#
_cell.length_a   1.000
_cell.length_b   1.000
_cell.length_c   1.000
_cell.angle_alpha   90.00
_cell.angle_beta   90.00
_cell.angle_gamma   90.00
#
_symmetry.space_group_name_H-M   'P 1'
#
loop_
_entity.id
_entity.type
_entity.pdbx_description
1 polymer ?
#
loop_
_entity_poly.entity_id
_entity_poly.type
_entity_poly.pdbx_seq_one_letter_code
_entity_poly.pdbx_strand_id
1 'polypeptide(L)'
;MRPELINRLYAGYVSALLSPAAPIIVTGGNPQNGVTEAQAMADWLIQRGVAPERIHTETRANSTVQNATFSAQLMQAINVHAAVLITSADHIGRALNNFRAAGISVVATMTPDESPLGAESFGPGE
;
A
#
# COMPACT_ATOMS: atom_id res chain seq x y z
N MET A 1 3.12 -2.14 -15.67
CA MET A 1 2.55 -1.27 -14.61
C MET A 1 3.15 0.12 -14.73
N ARG A 2 2.40 1.16 -14.33
CA ARG A 2 2.85 2.57 -14.38
C ARG A 2 3.98 2.82 -13.36
N PRO A 3 4.94 3.73 -13.64
CA PRO A 3 6.06 4.03 -12.72
C PRO A 3 5.62 4.40 -11.30
N GLU A 4 4.58 5.20 -11.15
CA GLU A 4 4.07 5.66 -9.86
C GLU A 4 3.49 4.50 -9.04
N LEU A 5 2.92 3.50 -9.71
CA LEU A 5 2.47 2.27 -9.03
C LEU A 5 3.65 1.43 -8.56
N ILE A 6 4.72 1.36 -9.36
CA ILE A 6 5.95 0.63 -9.01
C ILE A 6 6.64 1.28 -7.80
N ASN A 7 6.72 2.60 -7.73
CA ASN A 7 7.31 3.31 -6.58
C ASN A 7 6.56 2.98 -5.28
N ARG A 8 5.23 3.00 -5.31
CA ARG A 8 4.36 2.58 -4.18
C ARG A 8 4.58 1.12 -3.80
N LEU A 9 4.75 0.24 -4.77
CA LEU A 9 5.05 -1.17 -4.51
C LEU A 9 6.43 -1.36 -3.88
N TYR A 10 7.44 -0.59 -4.27
CA TYR A 10 8.75 -0.65 -3.62
C TYR A 10 8.67 -0.22 -2.15
N ALA A 11 7.96 0.88 -1.84
CA ALA A 11 7.72 1.28 -0.45
C ALA A 11 6.99 0.19 0.36
N GLY A 12 5.98 -0.43 -0.24
CA GLY A 12 5.26 -1.57 0.37
C GLY A 12 6.16 -2.78 0.59
N TYR A 13 7.01 -3.10 -0.38
CA TYR A 13 7.97 -4.20 -0.30
C TYR A 13 9.00 -3.98 0.80
N VAL A 14 9.61 -2.80 0.89
CA VAL A 14 10.56 -2.47 1.96
C VAL A 14 9.86 -2.55 3.33
N SER A 15 8.64 -2.02 3.44
CA SER A 15 7.84 -2.13 4.67
C SER A 15 7.57 -3.59 5.04
N ALA A 16 7.25 -4.44 4.07
CA ALA A 16 6.99 -5.86 4.26
C ALA A 16 8.24 -6.67 4.65
N LEU A 17 9.44 -6.25 4.22
CA LEU A 17 10.71 -6.82 4.65
C LEU A 17 11.05 -6.43 6.10
N LEU A 18 10.80 -5.18 6.48
CA LEU A 18 11.02 -4.69 7.85
C LEU A 18 10.00 -5.27 8.85
N SER A 19 8.80 -5.61 8.37
CA SER A 19 7.71 -6.20 9.17
C SER A 19 7.26 -7.53 8.56
N PRO A 20 8.03 -8.63 8.70
CA PRO A 20 7.76 -9.89 8.02
C PRO A 20 6.48 -10.61 8.46
N ALA A 21 5.94 -10.28 9.64
CA ALA A 21 4.67 -10.81 10.13
C ALA A 21 3.44 -10.00 9.67
N ALA A 22 3.64 -8.80 9.12
CA ALA A 22 2.52 -7.94 8.70
C ALA A 22 1.90 -8.46 7.40
N PRO A 23 0.56 -8.61 7.33
CA PRO A 23 -0.16 -8.82 6.09
C PRO A 23 -0.05 -7.60 5.17
N ILE A 24 -0.17 -7.84 3.87
CA ILE A 24 -0.14 -6.80 2.84
C ILE A 24 -1.49 -6.81 2.14
N ILE A 25 -2.17 -5.67 2.15
CA ILE A 25 -3.38 -5.48 1.35
C ILE A 25 -3.04 -4.62 0.13
N VAL A 26 -3.37 -5.12 -1.05
CA VAL A 26 -3.27 -4.37 -2.31
C VAL A 26 -4.66 -4.17 -2.88
N THR A 27 -5.05 -2.93 -3.15
CA THR A 27 -6.42 -2.55 -3.55
C THR A 27 -6.45 -1.78 -4.87
N GLY A 28 -7.38 -2.14 -5.75
CA GLY A 28 -7.54 -1.50 -7.05
C GLY A 28 -8.19 -2.44 -8.07
N GLY A 29 -9.45 -2.19 -8.38
CA GLY A 29 -10.28 -3.04 -9.22
C GLY A 29 -10.45 -2.60 -10.67
N ASN A 30 -9.85 -1.49 -11.10
CA ASN A 30 -9.93 -1.06 -12.49
C ASN A 30 -9.01 -1.94 -13.37
N PRO A 31 -9.54 -2.82 -14.23
CA PRO A 31 -8.72 -3.74 -15.00
C PRO A 31 -8.09 -3.06 -16.21
N GLN A 32 -6.83 -3.38 -16.48
CA GLN A 32 -6.14 -3.07 -17.73
C GLN A 32 -5.75 -4.38 -18.42
N ASN A 33 -6.20 -4.57 -19.65
CA ASN A 33 -6.02 -5.83 -20.42
C ASN A 33 -6.49 -7.08 -19.65
N GLY A 34 -7.61 -6.96 -18.91
CA GLY A 34 -8.20 -8.07 -18.15
C GLY A 34 -7.57 -8.33 -16.78
N VAL A 35 -6.53 -7.59 -16.39
CA VAL A 35 -5.86 -7.74 -15.08
C VAL A 35 -6.10 -6.49 -14.24
N THR A 36 -6.58 -6.67 -13.01
CA THR A 36 -6.77 -5.55 -12.06
C THR A 36 -5.44 -5.04 -11.53
N GLU A 37 -5.39 -3.76 -11.15
CA GLU A 37 -4.17 -3.20 -10.53
C GLU A 37 -3.77 -3.99 -9.27
N ALA A 38 -4.74 -4.42 -8.44
CA ALA A 38 -4.47 -5.24 -7.26
C ALA A 38 -3.84 -6.59 -7.60
N GLN A 39 -4.28 -7.27 -8.65
CA GLN A 39 -3.67 -8.54 -9.06
C GLN A 39 -2.24 -8.31 -9.56
N ALA A 40 -2.02 -7.29 -10.41
CA ALA A 40 -0.68 -6.96 -10.90
C ALA A 40 0.28 -6.56 -9.76
N MET A 41 -0.22 -5.88 -8.72
CA MET A 41 0.52 -5.56 -7.51
C MET A 41 0.93 -6.82 -6.72
N ALA A 42 -0.01 -7.76 -6.53
CA ALA A 42 0.27 -9.01 -5.84
C ALA A 42 1.33 -9.84 -6.58
N ASP A 43 1.17 -10.02 -7.90
CA ASP A 43 2.13 -10.78 -8.71
C ASP A 43 3.54 -10.18 -8.64
N TRP A 44 3.64 -8.84 -8.60
CA TRP A 44 4.92 -8.14 -8.50
C TRP A 44 5.64 -8.38 -7.17
N LEU A 45 4.89 -8.45 -6.06
CA LEU A 45 5.42 -8.74 -4.73
C LEU A 45 5.85 -10.22 -4.63
N ILE A 46 5.04 -11.13 -5.15
CA ILE A 46 5.33 -12.58 -5.17
C ILE A 46 6.61 -12.85 -5.97
N GLN A 47 6.76 -12.23 -7.14
CA GLN A 47 7.97 -12.35 -7.97
C GLN A 47 9.26 -11.87 -7.25
N ARG A 48 9.12 -11.10 -6.17
CA ARG A 48 10.23 -10.61 -5.33
C ARG A 48 10.38 -11.39 -4.02
N GLY A 49 9.72 -12.53 -3.90
CA GLY A 49 9.89 -13.44 -2.76
C GLY A 49 9.02 -13.10 -1.56
N VAL A 50 8.03 -12.22 -1.69
CA VAL A 50 7.01 -12.08 -0.65
C VAL A 50 6.10 -13.30 -0.70
N ALA A 51 5.93 -13.97 0.44
CA ALA A 51 5.10 -15.16 0.56
C ALA A 51 3.63 -14.86 0.16
N PRO A 52 3.03 -15.60 -0.81
CA PRO A 52 1.69 -15.32 -1.31
C PRO A 52 0.61 -15.26 -0.23
N GLU A 53 0.73 -16.07 0.81
CA GLU A 53 -0.20 -16.12 1.95
C GLU A 53 -0.24 -14.83 2.79
N ARG A 54 0.77 -13.95 2.64
CA ARG A 54 0.78 -12.63 3.28
C ARG A 54 0.02 -11.58 2.47
N ILE A 55 -0.28 -11.85 1.21
CA ILE A 55 -0.81 -10.86 0.28
C ILE A 55 -2.31 -11.09 0.11
N HIS A 56 -3.10 -10.06 0.41
CA HIS A 56 -4.54 -10.06 0.25
C HIS A 56 -4.93 -9.03 -0.81
N THR A 57 -5.58 -9.50 -1.87
CA THR A 57 -5.97 -8.68 -3.01
C THR A 57 -7.42 -8.19 -2.88
N GLU A 58 -7.63 -6.89 -3.02
CA GLU A 58 -8.94 -6.27 -3.19
C GLU A 58 -9.08 -5.80 -4.65
N THR A 59 -9.90 -6.49 -5.44
CA THR A 59 -9.98 -6.30 -6.89
C THR A 59 -11.27 -5.64 -7.37
N ARG A 60 -12.11 -5.09 -6.48
CA ARG A 60 -13.45 -4.58 -6.83
C ARG A 60 -13.52 -3.06 -6.83
N ALA A 61 -12.65 -2.38 -6.08
CA ALA A 61 -12.73 -0.93 -5.93
C ALA A 61 -12.45 -0.16 -7.23
N ASN A 62 -13.34 0.78 -7.57
CA ASN A 62 -13.19 1.70 -8.70
C ASN A 62 -12.93 3.15 -8.28
N SER A 63 -12.81 3.41 -6.97
CA SER A 63 -12.64 4.75 -6.41
C SER A 63 -11.88 4.70 -5.09
N THR A 64 -11.33 5.84 -4.66
CA THR A 64 -10.60 5.95 -3.40
C THR A 64 -11.46 5.62 -2.18
N VAL A 65 -12.75 5.95 -2.22
CA VAL A 65 -13.70 5.62 -1.13
C VAL A 65 -13.92 4.11 -1.09
N GLN A 66 -14.13 3.46 -2.24
CA GLN A 66 -14.27 2.00 -2.28
C GLN A 66 -13.00 1.28 -1.87
N ASN A 67 -11.82 1.78 -2.26
CA ASN A 67 -10.54 1.24 -1.80
C ASN A 67 -10.50 1.19 -0.27
N ALA A 68 -10.87 2.30 0.39
CA ALA A 68 -10.91 2.38 1.85
C ALA A 68 -11.92 1.40 2.46
N THR A 69 -13.17 1.41 1.98
CA THR A 69 -14.24 0.57 2.50
C THR A 69 -13.95 -0.92 2.33
N PHE A 70 -13.51 -1.34 1.14
CA PHE A 70 -13.23 -2.75 0.88
C PHE A 70 -11.94 -3.23 1.56
N SER A 71 -10.93 -2.37 1.68
CA SER A 71 -9.75 -2.67 2.50
C SER A 71 -10.13 -2.84 3.97
N ALA A 72 -11.02 -2.00 4.51
CA ALA A 72 -11.47 -2.13 5.90
C ALA A 72 -12.21 -3.47 6.15
N GLN A 73 -13.07 -3.88 5.21
CA GLN A 73 -13.74 -5.19 5.26
C GLN A 73 -12.73 -6.34 5.25
N LEU A 74 -11.70 -6.23 4.39
CA LEU A 74 -10.65 -7.25 4.29
C LEU A 74 -9.80 -7.31 5.57
N MET A 75 -9.43 -6.15 6.13
CA MET A 75 -8.73 -6.05 7.42
C MET A 75 -9.51 -6.72 8.55
N GLN A 76 -10.83 -6.50 8.62
CA GLN A 76 -11.70 -7.18 9.59
C GLN A 76 -11.69 -8.69 9.41
N ALA A 77 -11.78 -9.18 8.17
CA ALA A 77 -11.79 -10.61 7.85
C ALA A 77 -10.50 -11.32 8.26
N ILE A 78 -9.36 -10.61 8.25
CA ILE A 78 -8.05 -11.13 8.67
C ILE A 78 -7.64 -10.71 10.09
N ASN A 79 -8.57 -10.11 10.85
CA ASN A 79 -8.38 -9.66 12.23
C ASN A 79 -7.19 -8.68 12.43
N VAL A 80 -7.01 -7.74 11.49
CA VAL A 80 -6.02 -6.66 11.57
C VAL A 80 -6.74 -5.34 11.80
N HIS A 81 -6.20 -4.51 12.70
CA HIS A 81 -6.87 -3.27 13.15
C HIS A 81 -6.09 -1.99 12.85
N ALA A 82 -4.82 -2.11 12.45
CA ALA A 82 -3.95 -0.99 12.15
C ALA A 82 -3.21 -1.19 10.83
N ALA A 83 -2.92 -0.09 10.12
CA ALA A 83 -2.23 -0.13 8.84
C ALA A 83 -1.25 1.04 8.67
N VAL A 84 -0.17 0.76 7.95
CA VAL A 84 0.62 1.80 7.27
C VAL A 84 -0.03 2.04 5.91
N LEU A 85 -0.44 3.27 5.63
CA LEU A 85 -1.07 3.62 4.37
C LEU A 85 0.00 4.09 3.37
N ILE A 86 0.14 3.36 2.26
CA ILE A 86 1.10 3.67 1.20
C ILE A 86 0.35 4.15 -0.03
N THR A 87 0.59 5.39 -0.45
CA THR A 87 -0.03 5.98 -1.65
C THR A 87 0.81 7.14 -2.18
N SER A 88 0.32 7.81 -3.21
CA SER A 88 0.99 8.95 -3.82
C SER A 88 0.84 10.22 -3.00
N ALA A 89 1.82 11.11 -3.05
CA ALA A 89 1.86 12.36 -2.27
C ALA A 89 0.64 13.25 -2.52
N ASP A 90 0.30 13.49 -3.80
CA ASP A 90 -0.88 14.27 -4.20
C ASP A 90 -2.21 13.68 -3.70
N HIS A 91 -2.20 12.42 -3.29
CA HIS A 91 -3.38 11.67 -2.87
C HIS A 91 -3.41 11.33 -1.39
N ILE A 92 -2.33 11.55 -0.63
CA ILE A 92 -2.23 11.03 0.74
C ILE A 92 -3.27 11.67 1.66
N GLY A 93 -3.52 12.98 1.54
CA GLY A 93 -4.52 13.67 2.38
C GLY A 93 -5.93 13.12 2.18
N ARG A 94 -6.35 12.95 0.91
CA ARG A 94 -7.67 12.37 0.57
C ARG A 94 -7.76 10.89 0.97
N ALA A 95 -6.70 10.12 0.73
CA ALA A 95 -6.65 8.71 1.09
C ALA A 95 -6.73 8.53 2.61
N LEU A 96 -5.94 9.27 3.38
CA LEU A 96 -5.94 9.21 4.84
C LEU A 96 -7.33 9.49 5.42
N ASN A 97 -8.02 10.53 4.92
CA ASN A 97 -9.37 10.85 5.36
C ASN A 97 -10.36 9.71 5.06
N ASN A 98 -10.32 9.15 3.86
CA ASN A 98 -11.20 8.04 3.48
C ASN A 98 -10.95 6.78 4.30
N PHE A 99 -9.68 6.41 4.52
CA PHE A 99 -9.30 5.21 5.28
C PHE A 99 -9.65 5.36 6.77
N ARG A 100 -9.43 6.54 7.35
CA ARG A 100 -9.90 6.83 8.73
C ARG A 100 -11.42 6.82 8.84
N ALA A 101 -12.12 7.40 7.87
CA ALA A 101 -13.59 7.38 7.82
C ALA A 101 -14.15 5.95 7.68
N ALA A 102 -13.41 5.05 7.02
CA ALA A 102 -13.74 3.63 6.95
C ALA A 102 -13.41 2.84 8.23
N GLY A 103 -12.91 3.49 9.28
CA GLY A 103 -12.62 2.89 10.58
C GLY A 103 -11.23 2.26 10.70
N ILE A 104 -10.31 2.50 9.76
CA ILE A 104 -8.95 1.96 9.80
C ILE A 104 -8.07 2.83 10.70
N SER A 105 -7.38 2.23 11.67
CA SER A 105 -6.34 2.90 12.46
C SER A 105 -5.07 3.07 11.63
N VAL A 106 -4.95 4.18 10.92
CA VAL A 106 -3.76 4.50 10.13
C VAL A 106 -2.67 5.04 11.07
N VAL A 107 -1.64 4.22 11.32
CA VAL A 107 -0.57 4.53 12.28
C VAL A 107 0.62 5.26 11.65
N ALA A 108 0.80 5.13 10.34
CA ALA A 108 1.78 5.86 9.56
C ALA A 108 1.35 5.97 8.11
N THR A 109 1.93 6.93 7.39
CA THR A 109 1.76 7.11 5.95
C THR A 109 3.11 7.10 5.25
N MET A 110 3.19 6.52 4.06
CA MET A 110 4.41 6.53 3.25
C MET A 110 4.09 6.93 1.81
N THR A 111 4.86 7.88 1.29
CA THR A 111 4.73 8.43 -0.06
C THR A 111 6.08 8.33 -0.76
N PRO A 112 6.30 7.34 -1.64
CA PRO A 112 7.59 7.17 -2.31
C PRO A 112 7.83 8.16 -3.46
N ASP A 113 6.84 8.99 -3.75
CA ASP A 113 6.87 9.97 -4.83
C ASP A 113 7.57 11.27 -4.42
N GLU A 114 7.83 11.46 -3.12
CA GLU A 114 8.62 12.56 -2.59
C GLU A 114 10.00 12.06 -2.15
N SER A 115 11.02 12.49 -2.89
CA SER A 115 12.37 12.58 -2.31
C SER A 115 12.29 13.62 -1.17
N PRO A 116 12.92 13.42 0.00
CA PRO A 116 12.95 14.46 1.02
C PRO A 116 13.46 15.75 0.38
N LEU A 117 12.77 16.88 0.64
CA LEU A 117 13.10 18.19 0.07
C LEU A 117 14.53 18.66 0.39
N GLY A 118 15.18 17.99 1.36
CA GLY A 118 16.62 17.97 1.59
C GLY A 118 17.00 16.78 2.45
N ALA A 119 18.21 16.24 2.24
CA ALA A 119 18.82 15.25 3.12
C ALA A 119 20.19 15.77 3.55
N GLU A 120 20.41 15.92 4.85
CA GLU A 120 21.75 16.18 5.38
C GLU A 120 22.55 14.87 5.40
N SER A 121 23.86 14.95 5.17
CA SER A 121 24.75 13.80 5.34
C SER A 121 24.72 13.33 6.80
N PHE A 122 24.47 12.05 7.02
CA PHE A 122 24.62 11.41 8.32
C PHE A 122 25.53 10.17 8.19
N GLY A 123 26.37 9.95 9.20
CA GLY A 123 27.39 8.91 9.27
C GLY A 123 28.30 9.20 10.48
N PRO A 124 29.19 8.29 10.91
CA PRO A 124 30.15 8.61 11.97
C PRO A 124 30.96 9.83 11.50
N GLY A 125 30.74 10.97 12.15
CA GLY A 125 31.43 12.22 11.83
C GLY A 125 32.90 12.14 12.21
N GLU A 126 33.73 12.90 11.50
CA GLU A 126 35.07 13.28 11.99
C GLU A 126 34.98 14.21 13.20
#